data_AF-A0A7X8MWD8-F1
#
_entry.id   AF-A0A7X8MWD8-F1
#
_cell.length_a   1.000
_cell.length_b   1.000
_cell.length_c   1.000
_cell.angle_alpha   90.00
_cell.angle_beta   90.00
_cell.angle_gamma   90.00
#
_symmetry.space_group_name_H-M   'P 1'
#
loop_
_entity.id
_entity.type
_entity.pdbx_description
1 polymer ?
#
loop_
_entity_poly.entity_id
_entity_poly.type
_entity_poly.pdbx_seq_one_letter_code
_entity_poly.pdbx_strand_id
1 'polypeptide(L)'
;GLYGLVWATNPTTVSSAFGLARQLMAEGQIEMSVAALDRVPQASRHHRMAQLTTILQLISGTLTESRIRRAARRLEEIPTNEPRFLQIKIAVMSAGLNFLRDATVESAASPNDLFEYPFTQRGLRYGLAYTLRQQARQAPFARHRYALVDLANQVRPVTWF
;
A
#
# COMPACT_ATOMS: atom_id res chain seq x y z
N GLY A 1 32.30 -33.72 -4.84
CA GLY A 1 31.91 -33.27 -3.50
C GLY A 1 30.95 -32.11 -3.68
N LEU A 2 29.66 -32.27 -3.38
CA LEU A 2 29.06 -32.12 -2.05
C LEU A 2 29.33 -30.73 -1.44
N TYR A 3 28.23 -29.97 -1.32
CA TYR A 3 28.04 -28.72 -0.56
C TYR A 3 28.42 -27.40 -1.23
N GLY A 4 27.62 -27.00 -2.22
CA GLY A 4 27.44 -25.61 -2.64
C GLY A 4 26.06 -25.09 -2.27
N LEU A 5 25.80 -24.96 -0.96
CA LEU A 5 24.83 -24.05 -0.33
C LEU A 5 23.51 -23.77 -1.09
N VAL A 6 22.66 -24.80 -1.17
CA VAL A 6 21.22 -24.60 -1.19
C VAL A 6 20.82 -24.13 0.21
N TRP A 7 20.94 -22.83 0.47
CA TRP A 7 20.23 -22.23 1.59
C TRP A 7 18.76 -22.16 1.19
N ALA A 8 18.08 -23.30 1.26
CA ALA A 8 16.64 -23.35 1.25
C ALA A 8 16.20 -22.53 2.46
N THR A 9 15.71 -21.31 2.20
CA THR A 9 15.02 -20.44 3.15
C THR A 9 14.21 -21.33 4.09
N ASN A 10 14.62 -21.46 5.35
CA ASN A 10 14.00 -22.40 6.27
C ASN A 10 12.50 -22.05 6.32
N PRO A 11 11.58 -22.89 5.81
CA PRO A 11 10.17 -22.52 5.69
C PRO A 11 9.56 -22.15 7.06
N THR A 12 10.14 -22.70 8.13
CA THR A 12 9.89 -22.38 9.53
C THR A 12 10.13 -20.91 9.87
N THR A 13 11.23 -20.31 9.40
CA THR A 13 11.58 -18.91 9.63
C THR A 13 10.66 -17.94 8.89
N VAL A 14 10.18 -18.30 7.70
CA VAL A 14 9.23 -17.45 6.96
C VAL A 14 7.83 -17.54 7.57
N SER A 15 7.37 -18.75 7.89
CA SER A 15 6.08 -18.94 8.56
C SER A 15 6.04 -18.24 9.92
N SER A 16 7.15 -18.29 10.68
CA SER A 16 7.26 -17.59 11.96
C SER A 16 7.24 -16.08 11.80
N ALA A 17 7.87 -15.51 10.75
CA ALA A 17 7.82 -14.07 10.50
C ALA A 17 6.39 -13.55 10.29
N PHE A 18 5.59 -14.23 9.47
CA PHE A 18 4.18 -13.86 9.26
C PHE A 18 3.31 -14.11 10.50
N GLY A 19 3.54 -15.20 11.23
CA GLY A 19 2.85 -15.46 12.50
C GLY A 19 3.09 -14.38 13.54
N LEU A 20 4.37 -14.05 13.77
CA LEU A 20 4.81 -12.99 14.66
C LEU A 20 4.25 -11.63 14.22
N ALA A 21 4.31 -11.32 12.92
CA ALA A 21 3.77 -10.08 12.39
C ALA A 21 2.26 -9.92 12.69
N ARG A 22 1.46 -10.99 12.56
CA ARG A 22 0.03 -10.96 12.91
C ARG A 22 -0.19 -10.71 14.40
N GLN A 23 0.58 -11.37 15.27
CA GLN A 23 0.49 -11.14 16.72
C GLN A 23 0.83 -9.69 17.06
N LEU A 24 1.94 -9.16 16.55
CA LEU A 24 2.36 -7.77 16.76
C LEU A 24 1.31 -6.77 16.25
N MET A 25 0.67 -7.06 15.10
CA MET A 25 -0.44 -6.23 14.62
C MET A 25 -1.65 -6.24 15.56
N ALA A 26 -2.00 -7.39 16.13
CA ALA A 26 -3.08 -7.50 17.10
C ALA A 26 -2.80 -6.72 18.39
N GLU A 27 -1.53 -6.58 18.75
CA GLU A 27 -1.04 -5.78 19.88
C GLU A 27 -0.80 -4.30 19.53
N GLY A 28 -1.11 -3.86 18.29
CA GLY A 28 -0.88 -2.48 17.83
C GLY A 28 0.59 -2.12 17.58
N GLN A 29 1.49 -3.10 17.61
CA GLN A 29 2.94 -2.94 17.46
C GLN A 29 3.37 -2.95 15.98
N ILE A 30 2.92 -1.93 15.24
CA ILE A 30 3.04 -1.89 13.78
C ILE A 30 4.50 -1.89 13.32
N GLU A 31 5.36 -1.06 13.93
CA GLU A 31 6.78 -0.98 13.54
C GLU A 31 7.53 -2.30 13.76
N MET A 32 7.22 -3.01 14.85
CA MET A 32 7.80 -4.33 15.11
C MET A 32 7.26 -5.37 14.12
N SER A 33 5.98 -5.31 13.77
CA SER A 33 5.39 -6.20 12.77
C SER A 33 6.05 -6.03 11.41
N VAL A 34 6.23 -4.78 10.98
CA VAL A 34 6.96 -4.42 9.76
C VAL A 34 8.39 -4.93 9.80
N ALA A 35 9.10 -4.73 10.91
CA ALA A 35 10.47 -5.22 11.06
C ALA A 35 10.57 -6.76 11.00
N ALA A 36 9.56 -7.47 11.51
CA ALA A 36 9.51 -8.93 11.41
C ALA A 36 9.35 -9.40 9.94
N LEU A 37 8.48 -8.74 9.17
CA LEU A 37 8.28 -9.05 7.74
C LEU A 37 9.49 -8.65 6.88
N ASP A 38 10.19 -7.56 7.22
CA ASP A 38 11.39 -7.11 6.52
C ASP A 38 12.56 -8.11 6.63
N ARG A 39 12.53 -9.02 7.61
CA ARG A 39 13.51 -10.12 7.74
C ARG A 39 13.29 -11.26 6.73
N VAL A 40 12.18 -11.28 6.00
CA VAL A 40 11.93 -12.30 4.98
C VAL A 40 12.93 -12.13 3.82
N PRO A 41 13.83 -13.11 3.56
CA PRO A 41 14.88 -12.95 2.57
C PRO A 41 14.34 -12.73 1.16
N GLN A 42 15.05 -11.94 0.34
CA GLN A 42 14.66 -11.63 -1.05
C GLN A 42 14.49 -12.89 -1.92
N ALA A 43 15.32 -13.92 -1.68
CA ALA A 43 15.24 -15.21 -2.39
C ALA A 43 13.98 -16.02 -2.05
N SER A 44 13.22 -15.64 -1.03
CA SER A 44 11.99 -16.34 -0.64
C SER A 44 10.86 -16.10 -1.64
N ARG A 45 10.13 -17.15 -2.00
CA ARG A 45 8.87 -17.04 -2.76
C ARG A 45 7.81 -16.16 -2.08
N HIS A 46 7.92 -15.96 -0.76
CA HIS A 46 7.00 -15.14 0.01
C HIS A 46 7.49 -13.69 0.20
N HIS A 47 8.67 -13.33 -0.31
CA HIS A 47 9.24 -12.00 -0.12
C HIS A 47 8.32 -10.89 -0.63
N ARG A 48 7.80 -11.05 -1.86
CA ARG A 48 6.86 -10.06 -2.42
C ARG A 48 5.60 -9.93 -1.57
N MET A 49 5.06 -11.06 -1.08
CA MET A 49 3.91 -11.03 -0.19
C MET A 49 4.22 -10.30 1.12
N ALA A 50 5.43 -10.47 1.67
CA ALA A 50 5.88 -9.77 2.86
C ALA A 50 5.94 -8.25 2.61
N GLN A 51 6.56 -7.81 1.51
CA GLN A 51 6.62 -6.39 1.14
C GLN A 51 5.23 -5.76 1.01
N LEU A 52 4.30 -6.41 0.31
CA LEU A 52 2.94 -5.90 0.16
C LEU A 52 2.18 -5.87 1.50
N THR A 53 2.37 -6.89 2.34
CA THR A 53 1.77 -6.94 3.68
C THR A 53 2.28 -5.78 4.53
N THR A 54 3.58 -5.53 4.51
CA THR A 54 4.19 -4.40 5.21
C THR A 54 3.62 -3.06 4.76
N ILE A 55 3.43 -2.85 3.45
CA ILE A 55 2.80 -1.63 2.92
C ILE A 55 1.39 -1.46 3.50
N LEU A 56 0.58 -2.52 3.52
CA LEU A 56 -0.77 -2.49 4.09
C LEU A 56 -0.77 -2.25 5.60
N GLN A 57 0.18 -2.82 6.34
CA GLN A 57 0.33 -2.58 7.78
C GLN A 57 0.69 -1.11 8.06
N LEU A 58 1.57 -0.50 7.25
CA LEU A 58 1.95 0.90 7.39
C LEU A 58 0.78 1.86 7.22
N ILE A 59 -0.28 1.50 6.52
CA ILE A 59 -1.49 2.32 6.33
C ILE A 59 -2.70 1.85 7.17
N SER A 60 -2.45 1.08 8.22
CA SER A 60 -3.48 0.60 9.15
C SER A 60 -3.39 1.25 10.53
N GLY A 61 -4.47 1.22 11.31
CA GLY A 61 -4.51 1.86 12.64
C GLY A 61 -4.34 3.39 12.56
N THR A 62 -3.73 3.99 13.59
CA THR A 62 -3.52 5.45 13.66
C THR A 62 -2.52 5.92 12.62
N LEU A 63 -3.00 6.67 11.63
CA LEU A 63 -2.19 7.12 10.50
C LEU A 63 -1.28 8.30 10.87
N THR A 64 -0.08 8.30 10.29
CA THR A 64 0.84 9.44 10.31
C THR A 64 1.36 9.70 8.91
N GLU A 65 1.68 10.95 8.59
CA GLU A 65 2.23 11.33 7.29
C GLU A 65 3.50 10.50 6.95
N SER A 66 4.39 10.32 7.95
CA SER A 66 5.62 9.53 7.79
C SER A 66 5.34 8.08 7.36
N ARG A 67 4.36 7.43 8.00
CA ARG A 67 3.97 6.05 7.65
C ARG A 67 3.36 5.94 6.27
N ILE A 68 2.49 6.89 5.89
CA ILE A 68 1.88 6.94 4.55
C ILE A 68 2.95 7.13 3.48
N ARG A 69 3.90 8.05 3.69
CA ARG A 69 5.01 8.26 2.75
C ARG A 69 5.94 7.05 2.66
N ARG A 70 6.20 6.37 3.78
CA ARG A 70 6.98 5.12 3.79
C ARG A 70 6.26 4.01 3.02
N ALA A 71 4.95 3.90 3.15
CA ALA A 71 4.13 2.96 2.38
C ALA A 71 4.20 3.26 0.88
N ALA A 72 4.09 4.54 0.49
CA ALA A 72 4.19 4.96 -0.90
C ALA A 72 5.56 4.64 -1.52
N ARG A 73 6.66 5.04 -0.87
CA ARG A 73 8.02 4.72 -1.35
C ARG A 73 8.25 3.23 -1.51
N ARG A 74 7.79 2.43 -0.54
CA ARG A 74 7.90 0.96 -0.64
C ARG A 74 7.07 0.39 -1.78
N LEU A 75 5.92 0.98 -2.10
CA LEU A 75 5.14 0.56 -3.25
C LEU A 75 5.81 0.95 -4.57
N GLU A 76 6.50 2.09 -4.65
CA GLU A 76 7.24 2.52 -5.85
C GLU A 76 8.39 1.57 -6.20
N GLU A 77 8.94 0.84 -5.23
CA GLU A 77 9.93 -0.23 -5.45
C GLU A 77 9.30 -1.53 -5.99
N ILE A 78 7.97 -1.68 -5.93
CA ILE A 78 7.28 -2.87 -6.44
C ILE A 78 7.10 -2.75 -7.96
N PRO A 79 7.42 -3.81 -8.73
CA PRO A 79 7.15 -3.85 -10.16
C PRO A 79 5.68 -3.53 -10.49
N THR A 80 5.46 -2.64 -11.45
CA THR A 80 4.12 -2.18 -11.85
C THR A 80 3.24 -3.29 -12.46
N ASN A 81 3.84 -4.42 -12.84
CA ASN A 81 3.13 -5.62 -13.30
C ASN A 81 2.62 -6.51 -12.15
N GLU A 82 2.86 -6.14 -10.88
CA GLU A 82 2.26 -6.83 -9.74
C GLU A 82 0.73 -6.70 -9.79
N PRO A 83 -0.05 -7.81 -9.78
CA PRO A 83 -1.50 -7.76 -9.97
C PRO A 83 -2.26 -6.89 -8.96
N ARG A 84 -1.68 -6.69 -7.77
CA ARG A 84 -2.26 -5.90 -6.67
C ARG A 84 -1.77 -4.45 -6.64
N PHE A 85 -0.87 -4.05 -7.53
CA PHE A 85 -0.21 -2.74 -7.49
C PHE A 85 -1.22 -1.58 -7.43
N LEU A 86 -2.18 -1.54 -8.38
CA LEU A 86 -3.18 -0.48 -8.43
C LEU A 86 -4.07 -0.46 -7.19
N GLN A 87 -4.48 -1.64 -6.70
CA GLN A 87 -5.31 -1.76 -5.50
C GLN A 87 -4.60 -1.20 -4.27
N ILE A 88 -3.31 -1.51 -4.11
CA ILE A 88 -2.51 -1.02 -2.99
C ILE A 88 -2.21 0.48 -3.15
N LYS A 89 -1.96 0.96 -4.38
CA LYS A 89 -1.80 2.40 -4.66
C LYS A 89 -3.05 3.18 -4.26
N ILE A 90 -4.23 2.67 -4.60
CA ILE A 90 -5.52 3.22 -4.16
C ILE A 90 -5.62 3.20 -2.63
N ALA A 91 -5.26 2.10 -1.97
CA ALA A 91 -5.30 2.01 -0.51
C ALA A 91 -4.40 3.05 0.17
N VAL A 92 -3.16 3.24 -0.33
CA VAL A 92 -2.22 4.24 0.20
C VAL A 92 -2.72 5.67 -0.01
N MET A 93 -3.24 5.99 -1.20
CA MET A 93 -3.83 7.32 -1.45
C MET A 93 -5.09 7.57 -0.62
N SER A 94 -5.94 6.57 -0.42
CA SER A 94 -7.12 6.66 0.44
C SER A 94 -6.71 6.89 1.91
N ALA A 95 -5.68 6.21 2.39
CA ALA A 95 -5.12 6.46 3.71
C ALA A 95 -4.57 7.89 3.84
N GLY A 96 -3.85 8.37 2.82
CA GLY A 96 -3.40 9.77 2.75
C GLY A 96 -4.56 10.76 2.82
N LEU A 97 -5.63 10.53 2.05
CA LEU A 97 -6.80 11.41 2.03
C LEU A 97 -7.54 11.40 3.37
N ASN A 98 -7.70 10.23 4.00
CA ASN A 98 -8.34 10.11 5.31
C ASN A 98 -7.51 10.79 6.40
N PHE A 99 -6.18 10.61 6.39
CA PHE A 99 -5.29 11.31 7.31
C PHE A 99 -5.46 12.84 7.25
N LEU A 100 -5.52 13.42 6.05
CA LEU A 100 -5.74 14.86 5.89
C LEU A 100 -7.11 15.31 6.42
N ARG A 101 -8.16 14.51 6.16
CA ARG A 101 -9.52 14.79 6.62
C ARG A 101 -9.64 14.72 8.14
N ASP A 102 -9.09 13.67 8.74
CA ASP A 102 -9.13 13.44 10.19
C ASP A 102 -8.34 14.54 10.93
N ALA A 103 -7.23 14.99 10.34
CA ALA A 103 -6.46 16.12 10.85
C ALA A 103 -7.07 17.50 10.49
N THR A 104 -8.15 17.56 9.70
CA THR A 104 -8.81 18.79 9.24
C THR A 104 -7.89 19.76 8.48
N VAL A 105 -6.95 19.22 7.70
CA VAL A 105 -6.00 20.00 6.89
C VAL A 105 -6.19 19.75 5.39
N GLU A 106 -5.87 20.75 4.57
CA GLU A 106 -5.97 20.64 3.11
C GLU A 106 -4.75 19.98 2.46
N SER A 107 -3.58 20.08 3.11
CA SER A 107 -2.31 19.58 2.61
C SER A 107 -1.48 18.92 3.71
N ALA A 108 -0.62 18.00 3.31
CA ALA A 108 0.41 17.43 4.16
C ALA A 108 1.41 18.51 4.61
N ALA A 109 2.16 18.22 5.68
CA ALA A 109 3.14 19.16 6.21
C ALA A 109 4.34 19.33 5.27
N SER A 110 4.77 18.24 4.61
CA SER A 110 5.79 18.31 3.56
C SER A 110 5.15 18.59 2.19
N PRO A 111 5.75 19.47 1.37
CA PRO A 111 5.23 19.79 0.03
C PRO A 111 5.45 18.66 -0.99
N ASN A 112 6.20 17.63 -0.63
CA ASN A 112 6.50 16.53 -1.55
C ASN A 112 5.23 15.77 -1.91
N ASP A 113 5.15 15.36 -3.17
CA ASP A 113 4.05 14.57 -3.70
C ASP A 113 3.91 13.20 -3.00
N LEU A 114 2.72 12.62 -3.12
CA LEU A 114 2.44 11.22 -2.80
C LEU A 114 2.18 10.49 -4.11
N PHE A 115 3.13 9.65 -4.53
CA PHE A 115 3.24 9.19 -5.91
C PHE A 115 3.34 10.39 -6.87
N GLU A 116 2.52 10.43 -7.94
CA GLU A 116 2.54 11.49 -8.95
C GLU A 116 1.55 12.63 -8.63
N TYR A 117 1.00 12.68 -7.41
CA TYR A 117 -0.04 13.62 -7.04
C TYR A 117 0.37 14.48 -5.86
N PRO A 118 0.06 15.79 -5.87
CA PRO A 118 0.25 16.64 -4.71
C PRO A 118 -0.42 16.03 -3.48
N PHE A 119 0.30 15.95 -2.37
CA PHE A 119 -0.24 15.40 -1.12
C PHE A 119 -1.18 16.42 -0.44
N THR A 120 -2.31 16.63 -1.11
CA THR A 120 -3.41 17.53 -0.77
C THR A 120 -4.73 16.77 -0.95
N GLN A 121 -5.80 17.19 -0.27
CA GLN A 121 -7.10 16.54 -0.43
C GLN A 121 -7.54 16.52 -1.91
N ARG A 122 -7.35 17.65 -2.61
CA ARG A 122 -7.69 17.76 -4.04
C ARG A 122 -6.82 16.86 -4.92
N GLY A 123 -5.50 16.88 -4.71
CA GLY A 123 -4.55 16.08 -5.48
C GLY A 123 -4.80 14.59 -5.33
N LEU A 124 -4.99 14.12 -4.10
CA LEU A 124 -5.29 12.70 -3.83
C LEU A 124 -6.65 12.27 -4.36
N ARG A 125 -7.69 13.12 -4.29
CA ARG A 125 -8.98 12.85 -4.92
C ARG A 125 -8.88 12.66 -6.43
N TYR A 126 -8.07 13.50 -7.09
CA TYR A 126 -7.78 13.33 -8.52
C TYR A 126 -7.03 12.02 -8.79
N GLY A 127 -5.97 11.74 -8.03
CA GLY A 127 -5.18 10.52 -8.19
C GLY A 127 -5.97 9.24 -7.94
N LEU A 128 -6.87 9.24 -6.94
CA LEU A 128 -7.81 8.16 -6.70
C LEU A 128 -8.75 7.96 -7.88
N ALA A 129 -9.39 9.04 -8.37
CA ALA A 129 -10.30 8.97 -9.50
C ALA A 129 -9.61 8.45 -10.77
N TYR A 130 -8.36 8.85 -11.02
CA TYR A 130 -7.58 8.35 -12.14
C TYR A 130 -7.22 6.86 -11.97
N THR A 131 -6.67 6.49 -10.81
CA THR A 131 -6.17 5.13 -10.55
C THR A 131 -7.30 4.10 -10.48
N LEU A 132 -8.47 4.48 -9.94
CA LEU A 132 -9.66 3.64 -9.97
C LEU A 132 -10.14 3.35 -11.40
N ARG A 133 -10.09 4.33 -12.30
CA ARG A 133 -10.40 4.10 -13.72
C ARG A 133 -9.38 3.19 -14.40
N GLN A 134 -8.09 3.30 -14.03
CA GLN A 134 -7.08 2.35 -14.50
C GLN A 134 -7.38 0.92 -14.03
N GLN A 135 -7.72 0.74 -12.75
CA GLN A 135 -8.10 -0.57 -12.22
C GLN A 135 -9.37 -1.10 -12.91
N ALA A 136 -10.34 -0.24 -13.20
CA ALA A 136 -11.58 -0.61 -13.88
C ALA A 136 -11.33 -1.18 -15.28
N ARG A 137 -10.32 -0.66 -16.01
CA ARG A 137 -9.93 -1.18 -17.33
C ARG A 137 -9.36 -2.61 -17.27
N GLN A 138 -8.79 -2.99 -16.13
CA GLN A 138 -8.22 -4.32 -15.90
C GLN A 138 -9.23 -5.30 -15.29
N ALA A 139 -10.43 -4.86 -14.93
CA ALA A 139 -11.41 -5.70 -14.25
C ALA A 139 -11.98 -6.77 -15.22
N PRO A 140 -11.98 -8.06 -14.82
CA PRO A 140 -12.39 -9.15 -15.71
C PRO A 140 -13.90 -9.17 -15.99
N PHE A 141 -14.71 -8.58 -15.11
CA PHE A 141 -16.17 -8.62 -15.21
C PHE A 141 -16.78 -7.21 -15.20
N ALA A 142 -17.84 -7.01 -16.00
CA ALA A 142 -18.51 -5.72 -16.16
C ALA A 142 -19.00 -5.14 -14.83
N ARG A 143 -19.57 -5.97 -13.94
CA ARG A 143 -20.05 -5.53 -12.62
C ARG A 143 -18.94 -4.91 -11.77
N HIS A 144 -17.76 -5.53 -11.75
CA HIS A 144 -16.61 -5.01 -11.00
C HIS A 144 -16.08 -3.71 -11.62
N ARG A 145 -16.01 -3.65 -12.96
CA ARG A 145 -15.65 -2.43 -13.70
C ARG A 145 -16.58 -1.27 -13.35
N TYR A 146 -17.90 -1.48 -13.35
CA TYR A 146 -18.87 -0.42 -13.03
C TYR A 146 -18.70 0.10 -11.61
N ALA A 147 -18.58 -0.80 -10.62
CA ALA A 147 -18.35 -0.39 -9.23
C ALA A 147 -17.10 0.49 -9.06
N LEU A 148 -16.01 0.17 -9.77
CA LEU A 148 -14.78 0.98 -9.75
C LEU A 148 -14.95 2.35 -10.43
N VAL A 149 -15.70 2.41 -11.54
CA VAL A 149 -16.02 3.68 -12.22
C VAL A 149 -16.91 4.57 -11.36
N ASP A 150 -17.91 3.99 -10.69
CA ASP A 150 -18.80 4.72 -9.79
C ASP A 150 -18.02 5.30 -8.62
N LEU A 151 -17.14 4.50 -8.00
CA LEU A 151 -16.26 4.99 -6.95
C LEU A 151 -15.34 6.11 -7.46
N ALA A 152 -14.78 5.97 -8.68
CA ALA A 152 -13.95 7.00 -9.30
C ALA A 152 -14.71 8.32 -9.54
N ASN A 153 -16.00 8.24 -9.84
CA ASN A 153 -16.86 9.41 -10.01
C ASN A 153 -17.17 10.08 -8.67
N GLN A 154 -17.43 9.30 -7.61
CA GLN A 154 -17.69 9.81 -6.26
C GLN A 154 -16.51 10.57 -5.66
N VAL A 155 -15.28 10.06 -5.84
CA VAL A 155 -14.09 10.71 -5.26
C VAL A 155 -13.58 11.90 -6.08
N ARG A 156 -14.00 12.04 -7.35
CA ARG A 156 -13.55 13.11 -8.25
C ARG A 156 -13.74 14.49 -7.57
N PRO A 157 -12.74 15.38 -7.60
CA PRO A 157 -12.91 16.74 -7.10
C PRO A 157 -13.88 17.50 -8.01
N VAL A 158 -14.79 18.28 -7.41
CA VAL A 158 -15.68 19.17 -8.18
C VAL A 158 -14.85 20.30 -8.75
N THR A 159 -14.83 20.43 -10.07
CA THR A 159 -14.24 21.58 -10.77
C THR A 159 -15.39 22.45 -11.23
N TRP A 160 -15.63 23.56 -10.54
CA TRP A 160 -16.39 24.67 -11.11
C TRP A 160 -15.47 25.35 -12.13
N PHE A 161 -15.87 25.34 -13.41
CA PHE A 161 -15.26 26.17 -14.45
C PHE A 161 -15.92 27.54 -14.44
#